data_AF-A0A9P7BBD6-F1
#
_entry.id   AF-A0A9P7BBD6-F1
#
_cell.length_a   1.000
_cell.length_b   1.000
_cell.length_c   1.000
_cell.angle_alpha   90.00
_cell.angle_beta   90.00
_cell.angle_gamma   90.00
#
_symmetry.space_group_name_H-M   'P 1'
#
loop_
_entity.id
_entity.type
_entity.pdbx_description
1 polymer ?
#
loop_
_entity_poly.entity_id
_entity_poly.type
_entity_poly.pdbx_seq_one_letter_code
_entity_poly.pdbx_strand_id
1 'polypeptide(L)'
;MSTNHVKFGDEQDVPVTTKTNKISMEEIEAQPTKKRVINMDDSDSESEDDAPEEEGAASTKADIEKKLQINEEAKKLEQQQLKEKRRKQNAVFKEQQSVKKQKISEEEEEKQNTAQKDVKDIDDLEPLEELPPELLQLDEDVNTNKNTHINFDDDDSNGYDNIDSDTEKTIRNKSLKNKRKNQLKDLRRKTSQNGPVSLRILSSSTQSKSMAPRKEVQITSTKDKWLRRRTLNRK
;
A
#
# COMPACT_ATOMS: atom_id res chain seq x y z
N MET A 1 -19.06 -25.81 -2.28
CA MET A 1 -18.19 -24.93 -1.46
C MET A 1 -17.11 -25.83 -0.88
N SER A 2 -15.91 -25.86 -1.47
CA SER A 2 -14.77 -26.62 -0.95
C SER A 2 -13.64 -25.64 -0.66
N THR A 3 -13.32 -25.47 0.62
CA THR A 3 -12.21 -24.63 1.09
C THR A 3 -10.95 -25.48 1.16
N ASN A 4 -10.15 -25.47 0.10
CA ASN A 4 -8.81 -26.06 0.13
C ASN A 4 -7.87 -25.14 0.90
N HIS A 5 -7.70 -25.41 2.20
CA HIS A 5 -6.66 -24.83 3.04
C HIS A 5 -5.38 -25.65 2.85
N VAL A 6 -4.37 -25.08 2.19
CA VAL A 6 -3.04 -25.70 2.06
C VAL A 6 -2.19 -25.23 3.24
N LYS A 7 -1.83 -26.16 4.14
CA LYS A 7 -0.83 -25.94 5.19
C LYS A 7 0.56 -25.98 4.56
N PHE A 8 1.33 -24.92 4.74
CA PHE A 8 2.75 -24.88 4.39
C PHE A 8 3.52 -25.77 5.36
N GLY A 9 3.86 -26.98 4.95
CA GLY A 9 4.63 -27.91 5.78
C GLY A 9 4.76 -29.34 5.26
N ASP A 10 4.25 -29.68 4.08
CA ASP A 10 4.43 -31.01 3.49
C ASP A 10 5.39 -30.89 2.29
N GLU A 11 6.69 -30.94 2.59
CA GLU A 11 7.70 -31.37 1.63
C GLU A 11 7.50 -32.87 1.41
N GLN A 12 6.75 -33.24 0.37
CA GLN A 12 6.81 -34.59 -0.19
C GLN A 12 7.01 -34.54 -1.70
N ASP A 13 8.02 -35.31 -2.09
CA ASP A 13 8.49 -35.62 -3.43
C ASP A 13 7.38 -35.75 -4.47
N VAL A 14 7.45 -34.92 -5.51
CA VAL A 14 6.73 -35.14 -6.77
C VAL A 14 7.74 -35.44 -7.89
N PRO A 15 7.66 -36.62 -8.53
CA PRO A 15 8.66 -37.08 -9.48
C PRO A 15 8.68 -36.26 -10.76
N VAL A 16 9.91 -35.89 -11.17
CA VAL A 16 10.26 -35.34 -12.48
C VAL A 16 9.75 -36.28 -13.57
N THR A 17 8.68 -35.87 -14.27
CA THR A 17 8.27 -36.52 -15.52
C THR A 17 8.83 -35.72 -16.69
N THR A 18 10.02 -36.12 -17.12
CA THR A 18 10.61 -35.77 -18.41
C THR A 18 9.74 -36.36 -19.52
N LYS A 19 8.97 -35.49 -20.21
CA LYS A 19 8.40 -35.82 -21.52
C LYS A 19 9.06 -34.96 -22.58
N THR A 20 9.99 -35.61 -23.26
CA THR A 20 10.57 -35.27 -24.54
C THR A 20 9.47 -34.88 -25.53
N ASN A 21 9.56 -33.69 -26.13
CA ASN A 21 8.82 -33.40 -27.34
C ASN A 21 9.76 -32.79 -28.39
N LYS A 22 9.81 -33.52 -29.50
CA LYS A 22 10.62 -33.32 -30.69
C LYS A 22 10.37 -31.95 -31.29
N ILE A 23 11.45 -31.21 -31.50
CA ILE A 23 11.48 -29.99 -32.32
C ILE A 23 11.57 -30.47 -33.78
N SER A 24 10.48 -30.33 -34.53
CA SER A 24 10.49 -30.39 -35.99
C SER A 24 10.96 -29.04 -36.52
N MET A 25 12.00 -29.10 -37.32
CA MET A 25 12.76 -28.02 -37.92
C MET A 25 12.16 -27.75 -39.30
N GLU A 26 11.50 -26.61 -39.50
CA GLU A 26 11.28 -26.05 -40.85
C GLU A 26 10.79 -24.60 -40.79
N GLU A 27 11.31 -23.81 -41.72
CA GLU A 27 10.81 -22.51 -42.19
C GLU A 27 11.22 -21.24 -41.40
N ILE A 28 12.45 -20.77 -41.66
CA ILE A 28 12.80 -19.35 -41.55
C ILE A 28 13.12 -18.84 -42.95
N GLU A 29 12.16 -18.11 -43.50
CA GLU A 29 12.20 -17.39 -44.76
C GLU A 29 13.15 -16.18 -44.67
N ALA A 30 14.03 -16.06 -45.66
CA ALA A 30 15.10 -15.07 -45.75
C ALA A 30 14.57 -13.66 -46.06
N GLN A 31 15.07 -12.65 -45.34
CA GLN A 31 14.93 -11.22 -45.66
C GLN A 31 16.33 -10.61 -45.89
N PRO A 32 16.57 -9.89 -47.01
CA PRO A 32 17.90 -9.39 -47.36
C PRO A 32 18.29 -8.11 -46.60
N THR A 33 19.48 -8.12 -46.00
CA THR A 33 20.09 -6.97 -45.32
C THR A 33 20.64 -5.95 -46.33
N LYS A 34 20.22 -4.68 -46.19
CA LYS A 34 20.79 -3.55 -46.93
C LYS A 34 22.12 -3.15 -46.30
N LYS A 35 23.18 -3.20 -47.12
CA LYS A 35 24.54 -2.73 -46.84
C LYS A 35 24.55 -1.25 -46.42
N ARG A 36 25.15 -0.94 -45.27
CA ARG A 36 25.79 0.36 -45.00
C ARG A 36 27.29 0.11 -44.90
N VAL A 37 28.02 0.81 -45.75
CA VAL A 37 29.47 0.90 -45.79
C VAL A 37 29.93 1.61 -44.52
N ILE A 38 30.77 0.95 -43.73
CA ILE A 38 31.56 1.57 -42.66
C ILE A 38 32.99 1.56 -43.17
N ASN A 39 33.59 2.76 -43.27
CA ASN A 39 34.96 2.96 -43.69
C ASN A 39 35.91 2.22 -42.73
N MET A 40 36.83 1.46 -43.31
CA MET A 40 38.00 0.96 -42.60
C MET A 40 38.98 2.13 -42.48
N ASP A 41 39.28 2.51 -41.24
CA ASP A 41 40.54 3.18 -40.93
C ASP A 41 41.40 2.16 -40.19
N ASP A 42 42.57 1.97 -40.77
CA ASP A 42 43.60 1.00 -40.44
C ASP A 42 44.42 1.58 -39.28
N SER A 43 44.35 0.93 -38.12
CA SER A 43 45.25 1.21 -37.01
C SER A 43 45.69 -0.11 -36.43
N ASP A 44 46.77 -0.63 -37.02
CA ASP A 44 47.69 -1.56 -36.38
C ASP A 44 47.95 -1.12 -34.95
N SER A 45 47.44 -1.89 -33.98
CA SER A 45 47.90 -1.84 -32.60
C SER A 45 48.13 -3.28 -32.16
N GLU A 46 49.39 -3.54 -31.86
CA GLU A 46 49.99 -4.83 -31.61
C GLU A 46 49.25 -5.63 -30.53
N SER A 47 49.16 -6.92 -30.82
CA SER A 47 48.59 -7.98 -30.01
C SER A 47 49.44 -8.23 -28.76
N GLU A 48 49.04 -7.67 -27.62
CA GLU A 48 49.36 -8.23 -26.29
C GLU A 48 48.17 -9.09 -25.86
N ASP A 49 48.19 -10.35 -26.29
CA ASP A 49 47.32 -11.43 -25.82
C ASP A 49 47.77 -11.86 -24.43
N ASP A 50 47.50 -11.02 -23.43
CA ASP A 50 47.54 -11.42 -22.02
C ASP A 50 46.12 -11.88 -21.64
N ALA A 51 45.85 -13.15 -21.90
CA ALA A 51 44.65 -13.81 -21.41
C ALA A 51 44.61 -13.64 -19.88
N PRO A 52 43.51 -13.15 -19.27
CA PRO A 52 43.45 -12.95 -17.83
C PRO A 52 43.77 -14.26 -17.12
N GLU A 53 44.87 -14.26 -16.37
CA GLU A 53 45.31 -15.40 -15.58
C GLU A 53 44.18 -15.88 -14.65
N GLU A 54 44.08 -17.21 -14.57
CA GLU A 54 43.06 -17.99 -13.87
C GLU A 54 43.14 -17.90 -12.33
N GLU A 55 43.54 -16.76 -11.76
CA GLU A 55 43.55 -16.49 -10.29
C GLU A 55 42.26 -15.81 -9.78
N GLY A 56 41.32 -15.48 -10.66
CA GLY A 56 40.09 -14.73 -10.31
C GLY A 56 39.09 -15.47 -9.39
N ALA A 57 39.23 -16.78 -9.18
CA ALA A 57 38.30 -17.56 -8.36
C ALA A 57 38.44 -17.33 -6.84
N ALA A 58 39.62 -16.90 -6.37
CA ALA A 58 39.85 -16.62 -4.95
C ALA A 58 39.39 -15.20 -4.57
N SER A 59 39.68 -14.21 -5.42
CA SER A 59 39.24 -12.82 -5.24
C SER A 59 37.71 -12.67 -5.30
N THR A 60 37.04 -13.40 -6.20
CA THR A 60 35.58 -13.41 -6.31
C THR A 60 34.87 -13.93 -5.07
N LYS A 61 35.44 -14.93 -4.37
CA LYS A 61 34.89 -15.43 -3.10
C LYS A 61 34.97 -14.38 -1.99
N ALA A 62 36.12 -13.69 -1.87
CA ALA A 62 36.29 -12.61 -0.90
C ALA A 62 35.34 -11.43 -1.18
N ASP A 63 35.09 -11.10 -2.44
CA ASP A 63 34.16 -10.04 -2.82
C ASP A 63 32.70 -10.41 -2.57
N ILE A 64 32.32 -11.68 -2.77
CA ILE A 64 30.99 -12.19 -2.41
C ILE A 64 30.80 -12.14 -0.89
N GLU A 65 31.80 -12.56 -0.12
CA GLU A 65 31.75 -12.54 1.34
C GLU A 65 31.62 -11.11 1.88
N LYS A 66 32.39 -10.15 1.35
CA LYS A 66 32.25 -8.72 1.68
C LYS A 66 30.86 -8.19 1.36
N LYS A 67 30.28 -8.53 0.20
CA LYS A 67 28.90 -8.12 -0.17
C LYS A 67 27.85 -8.74 0.75
N LEU A 68 28.09 -9.94 1.25
CA LEU A 68 27.20 -10.62 2.19
C LEU A 68 27.27 -9.94 3.56
N GLN A 69 28.47 -9.64 4.05
CA GLN A 69 28.69 -8.90 5.30
C GLN A 69 28.04 -7.51 5.26
N ILE A 70 28.23 -6.75 4.18
CA ILE A 70 27.57 -5.44 4.00
C ILE A 70 26.05 -5.55 4.04
N ASN A 71 25.47 -6.58 3.41
CA ASN A 71 24.03 -6.82 3.46
C ASN A 71 23.55 -7.18 4.87
N GLU A 72 24.32 -7.99 5.60
CA GLU A 72 23.99 -8.37 6.97
C GLU A 72 24.02 -7.15 7.91
N GLU A 73 25.05 -6.31 7.79
CA GLU A 73 25.17 -5.07 8.54
C GLU A 73 24.04 -4.08 8.21
N ALA A 74 23.72 -3.91 6.93
CA ALA A 74 22.60 -3.07 6.50
C ALA A 74 21.27 -3.55 7.10
N LYS A 75 21.03 -4.86 7.11
CA LYS A 75 19.83 -5.47 7.71
C LYS A 75 19.77 -5.28 9.22
N LYS A 76 20.91 -5.40 9.92
CA LYS A 76 21.00 -5.13 11.36
C LYS A 76 20.68 -3.66 11.66
N LEU A 77 21.20 -2.74 10.86
CA LEU A 77 20.96 -1.31 11.00
C LEU A 77 19.48 -0.97 10.77
N GLU A 78 18.86 -1.51 9.72
CA GLU A 78 17.41 -1.36 9.47
C GLU A 78 16.57 -1.86 10.66
N GLN A 79 16.92 -3.03 11.20
CA GLN A 79 16.23 -3.60 12.35
C GLN A 79 16.39 -2.72 13.60
N GLN A 80 17.57 -2.14 13.82
CA GLN A 80 17.81 -1.20 14.93
C GLN A 80 16.97 0.07 14.77
N GLN A 81 16.93 0.66 13.57
CA GLN A 81 16.09 1.82 13.31
C GLN A 81 14.60 1.53 13.52
N LEU A 82 14.12 0.34 13.12
CA LEU A 82 12.74 -0.06 13.36
C LEU A 82 12.44 -0.20 14.87
N LYS A 83 13.37 -0.79 15.63
CA LYS A 83 13.26 -0.90 17.11
C LYS A 83 13.25 0.48 17.76
N GLU A 84 14.11 1.40 17.31
CA GLU A 84 14.16 2.76 17.84
C GLU A 84 12.88 3.55 17.54
N LYS A 85 12.34 3.43 16.32
CA LYS A 85 11.03 4.02 15.95
C LYS A 85 9.91 3.50 16.86
N ARG A 86 9.86 2.18 17.10
CA ARG A 86 8.89 1.58 18.04
C ARG A 86 9.07 2.11 19.47
N ARG A 87 10.32 2.25 19.95
CA ARG A 87 10.61 2.82 21.27
C ARG A 87 10.12 4.27 21.38
N LYS A 88 10.36 5.09 20.36
CA LYS A 88 9.88 6.48 20.30
C LYS A 88 8.36 6.56 20.32
N GLN A 89 7.68 5.75 19.50
CA GLN A 89 6.22 5.70 19.48
C GLN A 89 5.65 5.25 20.83
N ASN A 90 6.23 4.23 21.46
CA ASN A 90 5.80 3.77 22.78
C ASN A 90 6.05 4.81 23.87
N ALA A 91 7.14 5.58 23.79
CA ALA A 91 7.44 6.66 24.73
C ALA A 91 6.39 7.77 24.63
N VAL A 92 6.09 8.24 23.41
CA VAL A 92 5.05 9.26 23.15
C VAL A 92 3.69 8.75 23.62
N PHE A 93 3.33 7.50 23.33
CA PHE A 93 2.07 6.92 23.79
C PHE A 93 1.99 6.86 25.32
N LYS A 94 3.08 6.48 26.00
CA LYS A 94 3.13 6.44 27.46
C LYS A 94 2.99 7.85 28.07
N GLU A 95 3.61 8.85 27.46
CA GLU A 95 3.49 10.25 27.85
C GLU A 95 2.05 10.75 27.71
N GLN A 96 1.40 10.48 26.58
CA GLN A 96 -0.01 10.81 26.35
C GLN A 96 -0.93 10.14 27.38
N GLN A 97 -0.68 8.87 27.70
CA GLN A 97 -1.44 8.16 28.74
C GLN A 97 -1.24 8.76 30.13
N SER A 98 -0.02 9.19 30.49
CA SER A 98 0.21 9.87 31.76
C SER A 98 -0.46 11.24 31.83
N VAL A 99 -0.41 12.04 30.75
CA VAL A 99 -1.08 13.35 30.69
C VAL A 99 -2.59 13.19 30.80
N LYS A 100 -3.17 12.20 30.11
CA LYS A 100 -4.61 11.91 30.22
C LYS A 100 -5.01 11.51 31.64
N LYS A 101 -4.19 10.69 32.31
CA LYS A 101 -4.44 10.29 33.71
C LYS A 101 -4.34 11.47 34.67
N GLN A 102 -3.34 12.34 34.50
CA GLN A 102 -3.20 13.56 35.30
C GLN A 102 -4.40 14.47 35.14
N LYS A 103 -4.84 14.72 33.89
CA LYS A 103 -6.02 15.55 33.61
C LYS A 103 -7.29 15.00 34.25
N ILE A 104 -7.49 13.67 34.22
CA ILE A 104 -8.64 13.03 34.88
C ILE A 104 -8.55 13.19 36.40
N SER A 105 -7.37 13.00 36.99
CA SER A 105 -7.15 13.17 38.43
C SER A 105 -7.39 14.62 38.88
N GLU A 106 -6.91 15.59 38.11
CA GLU A 106 -7.13 17.02 38.37
C GLU A 106 -8.62 17.39 38.25
N GLU A 107 -9.32 16.87 37.23
CA GLU A 107 -10.76 17.09 37.05
C GLU A 107 -11.58 16.43 38.18
N GLU A 108 -11.16 15.27 38.68
CA GLU A 108 -11.78 14.62 39.84
C GLU A 108 -11.54 15.41 41.13
N GLU A 109 -10.33 15.92 41.36
CA GLU A 109 -10.01 16.78 42.51
C GLU A 109 -10.76 18.12 42.45
N GLU A 110 -10.91 18.73 41.27
CA GLU A 110 -11.72 19.94 41.08
C GLU A 110 -13.19 19.67 41.38
N LYS A 111 -13.76 18.55 40.89
CA LYS A 111 -15.15 18.16 41.18
C LYS A 111 -15.38 17.88 42.67
N GLN A 112 -14.42 17.28 43.36
CA GLN A 112 -14.53 17.06 44.81
C GLN A 112 -14.45 18.40 45.57
N ASN A 113 -13.60 19.33 45.14
CA ASN A 113 -13.50 20.65 45.76
C ASN A 113 -14.75 21.52 45.49
N THR A 114 -15.39 21.44 44.32
CA THR A 114 -16.68 22.11 44.07
C THR A 114 -17.79 21.46 44.87
N ALA A 115 -17.88 20.13 44.91
CA ALA A 115 -18.88 19.44 45.72
C ALA A 115 -18.75 19.74 47.23
N GLN A 116 -17.53 19.92 47.75
CA GLN A 116 -17.33 20.35 49.15
C GLN A 116 -17.67 21.82 49.41
N LYS A 117 -17.63 22.69 48.39
CA LYS A 117 -18.15 24.06 48.49
C LYS A 117 -19.68 24.05 48.46
N ASP A 118 -20.27 23.29 47.56
CA ASP A 118 -21.72 23.19 47.43
C ASP A 118 -22.37 22.57 48.69
N VAL A 119 -21.69 21.65 49.40
CA VAL A 119 -22.17 21.12 50.69
C VAL A 119 -22.13 22.14 51.82
N LYS A 120 -21.27 23.16 51.78
CA LYS A 120 -21.26 24.24 52.79
C LYS A 120 -22.37 25.27 52.58
N ASP A 121 -22.95 25.32 51.38
CA ASP A 121 -24.08 26.19 51.05
C ASP A 121 -25.45 25.48 51.22
N ILE A 122 -25.47 24.21 51.67
CA ILE A 122 -26.69 23.40 51.84
C ILE A 122 -27.23 23.40 53.29
N ASP A 123 -26.47 23.86 54.29
CA ASP A 123 -26.95 23.92 55.69
C ASP A 123 -28.06 24.98 55.93
N ASP A 124 -28.41 25.80 54.91
CA ASP A 124 -29.41 26.88 54.98
C ASP A 124 -30.66 26.65 54.10
N LEU A 125 -30.89 25.47 53.53
CA LEU A 125 -32.07 25.20 52.69
C LEU A 125 -32.94 24.07 53.24
N GLU A 126 -34.22 24.41 53.46
CA GLU A 126 -35.34 23.54 53.85
C GLU A 126 -35.36 22.18 53.14
N PRO A 127 -35.91 21.12 53.79
CA PRO A 127 -35.95 19.78 53.19
C PRO A 127 -36.78 19.79 51.90
N LEU A 128 -36.11 19.52 50.76
CA LEU A 128 -36.75 19.38 49.46
C LEU A 128 -37.79 18.25 49.48
N GLU A 129 -39.03 18.59 49.11
CA GLU A 129 -40.08 17.63 48.79
C GLU A 129 -39.63 16.65 47.70
N GLU A 130 -40.00 15.38 47.87
CA GLU A 130 -39.66 14.28 46.98
C GLU A 130 -40.16 14.53 45.55
N LEU A 131 -39.25 14.42 44.57
CA LEU A 131 -39.58 14.54 43.15
C LEU A 131 -40.57 13.45 42.69
N PRO A 132 -41.53 13.78 41.80
CA PRO A 132 -42.52 12.84 41.32
C PRO A 132 -41.87 11.64 40.58
N PRO A 133 -42.30 10.40 40.87
CA PRO A 133 -41.66 9.17 40.39
C PRO A 133 -41.72 8.98 38.86
N GLU A 134 -42.53 9.76 38.15
CA GLU A 134 -42.63 9.72 36.68
C GLU A 134 -41.38 10.26 35.98
N LEU A 135 -40.58 11.13 36.62
CA LEU A 135 -39.34 11.67 36.03
C LEU A 135 -38.15 10.69 36.12
N LEU A 136 -38.16 9.77 37.07
CA LEU A 136 -37.08 8.79 37.28
C LEU A 136 -37.19 7.57 36.35
N GLN A 137 -38.32 7.38 35.67
CA GLN A 137 -38.53 6.25 34.76
C GLN A 137 -38.11 6.53 33.31
N LEU A 138 -37.76 7.78 32.95
CA LEU A 138 -37.40 8.12 31.57
C LEU A 138 -35.94 7.77 31.20
N ASP A 139 -35.08 7.49 32.19
CA ASP A 139 -33.64 7.33 31.98
C ASP A 139 -33.17 5.88 31.75
N GLU A 140 -34.03 4.87 31.96
CA GLU A 140 -33.64 3.47 31.78
C GLU A 140 -33.65 3.01 30.30
N ASP A 141 -34.31 3.73 29.39
CA ASP A 141 -34.47 3.31 28.00
C ASP A 141 -33.46 3.89 27.00
N VAL A 142 -32.54 4.78 27.41
CA VAL A 142 -31.69 5.53 26.45
C VAL A 142 -30.29 4.92 26.22
N ASN A 143 -29.84 3.94 27.02
CA ASN A 143 -28.39 3.63 27.06
C ASN A 143 -27.96 2.18 26.74
N THR A 144 -28.56 1.53 25.74
CA THR A 144 -28.13 0.20 25.26
C THR A 144 -27.33 0.19 23.96
N ASN A 145 -27.16 1.32 23.27
CA ASN A 145 -26.35 1.37 22.04
C ASN A 145 -24.86 1.65 22.31
N LYS A 146 -24.16 0.65 22.86
CA LYS A 146 -22.69 0.62 22.84
C LYS A 146 -22.25 0.34 21.39
N ASN A 147 -21.90 1.39 20.66
CA ASN A 147 -21.40 1.29 19.29
C ASN A 147 -20.07 0.49 19.29
N THR A 148 -20.11 -0.75 18.79
CA THR A 148 -18.97 -1.69 18.78
C THR A 148 -17.99 -1.45 17.63
N HIS A 149 -18.23 -0.44 16.79
CA HIS A 149 -17.41 -0.15 15.63
C HIS A 149 -16.91 1.30 15.66
N ILE A 150 -15.60 1.48 15.85
CA ILE A 150 -14.94 2.78 15.70
C ILE A 150 -14.71 2.99 14.19
N ASN A 151 -15.40 3.96 13.60
CA ASN A 151 -15.13 4.42 12.24
C ASN A 151 -13.94 5.39 12.27
N PHE A 152 -12.77 4.93 11.84
CA PHE A 152 -11.55 5.74 11.74
C PHE A 152 -11.57 6.80 10.62
N ASP A 153 -12.66 6.91 9.86
CA ASP A 153 -12.81 7.92 8.81
C ASP A 153 -13.32 9.28 9.35
N ASP A 154 -13.78 9.37 10.62
CA ASP A 154 -14.37 10.59 11.20
C ASP A 154 -13.41 11.44 12.08
N ASP A 155 -12.29 10.88 12.56
CA ASP A 155 -11.43 11.55 13.55
C ASP A 155 -10.60 12.74 13.02
N ASP A 156 -10.54 12.95 11.70
CA ASP A 156 -9.93 14.17 11.12
C ASP A 156 -10.95 15.30 10.89
N SER A 157 -12.18 15.19 11.42
CA SER A 157 -13.24 16.20 11.23
C SER A 157 -13.53 17.06 12.48
N ASN A 158 -12.93 16.77 13.64
CA ASN A 158 -13.27 17.44 14.91
C ASN A 158 -12.43 18.70 15.21
N GLY A 159 -11.94 19.40 14.18
CA GLY A 159 -11.05 20.56 14.36
C GLY A 159 -11.53 21.90 13.78
N TYR A 160 -12.57 21.91 12.95
CA TYR A 160 -13.07 23.15 12.34
C TYR A 160 -14.58 23.11 12.22
N ASP A 161 -15.25 23.43 13.33
CA ASP A 161 -16.65 23.81 13.30
C ASP A 161 -16.81 25.15 12.56
N ASN A 162 -17.78 25.19 11.64
CA ASN A 162 -18.45 26.38 11.10
C ASN A 162 -17.90 27.12 9.87
N ILE A 163 -17.33 26.45 8.87
CA ILE A 163 -17.27 26.99 7.49
C ILE A 163 -17.89 26.00 6.50
N ASP A 164 -19.04 26.40 5.95
CA ASP A 164 -19.77 25.89 4.77
C ASP A 164 -19.42 24.45 4.29
N SER A 165 -19.90 23.46 5.05
CA SER A 165 -19.26 22.14 5.10
C SER A 165 -19.52 21.23 3.88
N ASP A 166 -20.50 21.50 3.03
CA ASP A 166 -20.84 20.58 1.93
C ASP A 166 -19.86 20.67 0.77
N THR A 167 -19.45 21.88 0.38
CA THR A 167 -18.46 22.05 -0.69
C THR A 167 -17.10 21.52 -0.29
N GLU A 168 -16.67 21.78 0.95
CA GLU A 168 -15.37 21.32 1.43
C GLU A 168 -15.35 19.80 1.64
N LYS A 169 -16.43 19.21 2.20
CA LYS A 169 -16.59 17.74 2.26
C LYS A 169 -16.58 17.10 0.88
N THR A 170 -17.24 17.69 -0.13
CA THR A 170 -17.21 17.10 -1.49
C THR A 170 -15.82 17.20 -2.14
N ILE A 171 -15.10 18.31 -1.93
CA ILE A 171 -13.73 18.49 -2.43
C ILE A 171 -12.79 17.47 -1.75
N ARG A 172 -12.85 17.35 -0.42
CA ARG A 172 -12.07 16.39 0.36
C ARG A 172 -12.37 14.95 -0.10
N ASN A 173 -13.63 14.59 -0.25
CA ASN A 173 -14.04 13.27 -0.74
C ASN A 173 -13.58 12.99 -2.18
N LYS A 174 -13.65 13.96 -3.09
CA LYS A 174 -13.12 13.83 -4.46
C LYS A 174 -11.60 13.61 -4.42
N SER A 175 -10.89 14.34 -3.58
CA SER A 175 -9.44 14.19 -3.39
C SER A 175 -9.10 12.77 -2.88
N LEU A 176 -9.86 12.26 -1.91
CA LEU A 176 -9.66 10.93 -1.33
C LEU A 176 -9.91 9.83 -2.37
N LYS A 177 -11.00 9.95 -3.14
CA LYS A 177 -11.34 9.04 -4.25
C LYS A 177 -10.24 9.03 -5.31
N ASN A 178 -9.69 10.19 -5.64
CA ASN A 178 -8.58 10.29 -6.59
C ASN A 178 -7.29 9.64 -6.06
N LYS A 179 -6.95 9.85 -4.78
CA LYS A 179 -5.82 9.16 -4.13
C LYS A 179 -5.98 7.65 -4.19
N ARG A 180 -7.15 7.13 -3.81
CA ARG A 180 -7.47 5.69 -3.88
C ARG A 180 -7.38 5.15 -5.32
N LYS A 181 -7.88 5.89 -6.31
CA LYS A 181 -7.76 5.53 -7.74
C LYS A 181 -6.31 5.46 -8.21
N ASN A 182 -5.47 6.42 -7.80
CA ASN A 182 -4.06 6.45 -8.16
C ASN A 182 -3.30 5.29 -7.51
N GLN A 183 -3.53 5.04 -6.22
CA GLN A 183 -2.97 3.89 -5.52
C GLN A 183 -3.35 2.56 -6.18
N LEU A 184 -4.62 2.38 -6.57
CA LEU A 184 -5.06 1.21 -7.32
C LEU A 184 -4.40 1.11 -8.70
N LYS A 185 -4.14 2.23 -9.37
CA LYS A 185 -3.42 2.26 -10.65
C LYS A 185 -1.98 1.79 -10.48
N ASP A 186 -1.32 2.21 -9.41
CA ASP A 186 0.04 1.77 -9.07
C ASP A 186 0.09 0.28 -8.74
N LEU A 187 -0.84 -0.22 -7.90
CA LEU A 187 -0.95 -1.64 -7.57
C LEU A 187 -1.27 -2.52 -8.80
N ARG A 188 -2.04 -2.01 -9.76
CA ARG A 188 -2.38 -2.72 -11.00
C ARG A 188 -1.30 -2.63 -12.07
N ARG A 189 -0.25 -1.82 -11.87
CA ARG A 189 0.82 -1.63 -12.86
C ARG A 189 1.65 -2.90 -12.95
N LYS A 190 1.77 -3.46 -14.16
CA LYS A 190 2.54 -4.69 -14.42
C LYS A 190 4.01 -4.43 -14.78
N THR A 191 4.41 -3.16 -14.87
CA THR A 191 5.74 -2.73 -15.29
C THR A 191 6.34 -1.79 -14.24
N SER A 192 7.54 -2.08 -13.77
CA SER A 192 8.30 -1.20 -12.88
C SER A 192 9.62 -0.84 -13.52
N GLN A 193 10.03 0.42 -13.43
CA GLN A 193 11.34 0.87 -13.89
C GLN A 193 12.28 0.95 -12.69
N ASN A 194 13.36 0.18 -12.73
CA ASN A 194 14.39 0.14 -11.71
C ASN A 194 15.68 0.70 -12.33
N GLY A 195 15.77 2.03 -12.36
CA GLY A 195 16.87 2.75 -13.02
C GLY A 195 16.88 2.53 -14.54
N PRO A 196 17.98 2.03 -15.13
CA PRO A 196 18.08 1.80 -16.57
C PRO A 196 17.26 0.59 -17.06
N VAL A 197 16.82 -0.29 -16.17
CA VAL A 197 16.12 -1.54 -16.53
C VAL A 197 14.62 -1.43 -16.22
N SER A 198 13.77 -1.90 -17.14
CA SER A 198 12.33 -2.07 -16.91
C SER A 198 11.97 -3.53 -16.68
N LEU A 199 11.36 -3.85 -15.54
CA LEU A 199 10.80 -5.16 -15.22
C LEU A 199 9.32 -5.21 -15.63
N ARG A 200 8.91 -6.28 -16.32
CA ARG A 200 7.52 -6.51 -16.73
C ARG A 200 7.05 -7.90 -16.29
N ILE A 201 5.92 -7.95 -15.60
CA ILE A 201 5.28 -9.21 -15.18
C ILE A 201 4.49 -9.78 -16.36
N LEU A 202 4.76 -11.04 -16.71
CA LEU A 202 4.00 -11.77 -17.74
C LEU A 202 2.58 -12.07 -17.25
N SER A 203 1.59 -12.04 -18.15
CA SER A 203 0.22 -12.43 -17.82
C SER A 203 0.11 -13.94 -17.61
N SER A 204 -0.73 -14.35 -16.66
CA SER A 204 -1.03 -15.77 -16.43
C SER A 204 -1.57 -16.44 -17.71
N SER A 205 -1.10 -17.66 -17.98
CA SER A 205 -1.53 -18.46 -19.13
C SER A 205 -3.04 -18.73 -19.14
N THR A 206 -3.66 -18.84 -17.96
CA THR A 206 -5.11 -19.04 -17.82
C THR A 206 -5.89 -17.83 -18.33
N GLN A 207 -5.42 -16.62 -18.04
CA GLN A 207 -6.07 -15.38 -18.50
C GLN A 207 -5.96 -15.20 -20.01
N SER A 208 -4.80 -15.50 -20.60
CA SER A 208 -4.58 -15.37 -22.05
C SER A 208 -5.33 -16.40 -22.88
N LYS A 209 -5.58 -17.60 -22.32
CA LYS A 209 -6.32 -18.67 -23.01
C LYS A 209 -7.83 -18.54 -22.84
N SER A 210 -8.29 -18.10 -21.66
CA SER A 210 -9.71 -18.01 -21.34
C SER A 210 -10.41 -16.81 -21.96
N MET A 211 -9.69 -15.73 -22.27
CA MET A 211 -10.28 -14.49 -22.77
C MET A 211 -9.58 -14.01 -24.04
N ALA A 212 -10.36 -13.51 -24.99
CA ALA A 212 -9.83 -12.84 -26.16
C ALA A 212 -9.04 -11.57 -25.76
N PRO A 213 -8.03 -11.18 -26.55
CA PRO A 213 -7.33 -9.92 -26.37
C PRO A 213 -8.29 -8.72 -26.35
N ARG A 214 -7.94 -7.69 -25.56
CA ARG A 214 -8.76 -6.47 -25.49
C ARG A 214 -8.69 -5.72 -26.82
N LYS A 215 -9.81 -5.07 -27.17
CA LYS A 215 -9.87 -4.20 -28.35
C LYS A 215 -8.84 -3.06 -28.27
N GLU A 216 -8.25 -2.72 -29.41
CA GLU A 216 -7.39 -1.55 -29.52
C GLU A 216 -8.23 -0.28 -29.63
N VAL A 217 -8.08 0.60 -28.64
CA VAL A 217 -8.89 1.82 -28.53
C VAL A 217 -8.60 2.79 -29.67
N GLN A 218 -7.35 2.89 -30.15
CA GLN A 218 -7.02 3.77 -31.27
C GLN A 218 -7.77 3.38 -32.55
N ILE A 219 -7.77 2.10 -32.92
CA ILE A 219 -8.44 1.62 -34.13
C ILE A 219 -9.95 1.79 -34.01
N THR A 220 -10.53 1.34 -32.89
CA THR A 220 -11.98 1.41 -32.66
C THR A 220 -12.48 2.86 -32.53
N SER A 221 -11.72 3.73 -31.86
CA SER A 221 -12.03 5.16 -31.78
C SER A 221 -11.97 5.85 -33.14
N THR A 222 -11.01 5.50 -33.99
CA THR A 222 -10.90 6.06 -35.35
C THR A 222 -12.09 5.63 -36.20
N LYS A 223 -12.44 4.34 -36.17
CA LYS A 223 -13.64 3.80 -36.85
C LYS A 223 -14.91 4.50 -36.34
N ASP A 224 -15.07 4.62 -35.03
CA ASP A 224 -16.25 5.25 -34.42
C ASP A 224 -16.34 6.74 -34.75
N LYS A 225 -15.24 7.48 -34.66
CA LYS A 225 -15.17 8.90 -35.06
C LYS A 225 -15.51 9.09 -36.52
N TRP A 226 -15.05 8.20 -37.40
CA TRP A 226 -15.37 8.24 -38.82
C TRP A 226 -16.86 8.01 -39.09
N LEU A 227 -17.44 7.00 -38.44
CA LEU A 227 -18.86 6.67 -38.57
C LEU A 227 -19.79 7.71 -37.92
N ARG A 228 -19.33 8.39 -36.87
CA ARG A 228 -20.06 9.43 -36.14
C ARG A 228 -19.56 10.84 -36.49
N ARG A 229 -18.92 11.00 -37.65
CA ARG A 229 -18.41 12.31 -38.08
C ARG A 229 -19.56 13.30 -38.24
N ARG A 230 -19.33 14.56 -37.86
CA ARG A 230 -20.32 15.64 -37.94
C ARG A 230 -20.87 15.87 -39.36
N THR A 231 -20.09 15.54 -40.39
CA THR A 231 -20.53 15.67 -41.80
C THR A 231 -21.56 14.62 -42.20
N LEU A 232 -21.72 13.56 -41.42
CA LEU A 232 -22.81 12.61 -41.58
C LEU A 232 -23.98 13.13 -40.75
N ASN A 233 -25.02 13.68 -41.39
CA ASN A 233 -26.27 14.11 -40.74
C ASN A 233 -27.04 12.89 -40.23
N ARG A 234 -26.55 12.27 -39.16
CA ARG A 234 -27.22 11.16 -38.48
C ARG A 234 -28.46 11.72 -37.80
N LYS A 235 -29.62 11.16 -38.15
CA LYS A 235 -30.88 11.41 -37.45
C LYS A 235 -30.83 10.83 -36.04
#